data_AF-A0A0F8Z8A7-F1
#
_entry.id   AF-A0A0F8Z8A7-F1
#
_cell.length_a   1.000
_cell.length_b   1.000
_cell.length_c   1.000
_cell.angle_alpha   90.00
_cell.angle_beta   90.00
_cell.angle_gamma   90.00
#
_symmetry.space_group_name_H-M   'P 1'
#
loop_
_entity.id
_entity.type
_entity.pdbx_description
1 polymer ?
#
loop_
_entity_poly.entity_id
_entity_poly.type
_entity_poly.pdbx_seq_one_letter_code
_entity_poly.pdbx_strand_id
1 'polypeptide(L)'
;MKDQYHPAEIETTTQKFWADTEAFAVTEDPSREKYYCLAMFPYPSGKLHMGHVRNYTIADVISRYQRMLGKNVLQPMGWDAFGLPAENAAIKHKTAPAKWTYENIEYMKDQLKQLGFGYDWSRELATCKPEYYRWEQWFFTRLFEKGLVYKKTAAVNWCPNDQTVLA
;
A
#
# COMPACT_ATOMS: atom_id res chain seq x y z
N MET A 1 -23.36 27.33 9.26
CA MET A 1 -22.62 26.45 10.19
C MET A 1 -23.67 25.87 11.12
N LYS A 2 -23.74 24.54 11.29
CA LYS A 2 -24.69 23.92 12.24
C LYS A 2 -24.15 24.07 13.66
N ASP A 3 -25.03 24.16 14.66
CA ASP A 3 -24.63 24.33 16.07
C ASP A 3 -23.98 23.07 16.68
N GLN A 4 -24.27 21.89 16.10
CA GLN A 4 -23.68 20.62 16.50
C GLN A 4 -22.73 20.07 15.41
N TYR A 5 -21.58 19.55 15.85
CA TYR A 5 -20.61 18.90 14.97
C TYR A 5 -21.10 17.50 14.57
N HIS A 6 -21.23 17.26 13.26
CA HIS A 6 -21.64 15.99 12.67
C HIS A 6 -20.53 15.44 11.75
N PRO A 7 -19.59 14.62 12.26
CA PRO A 7 -18.44 14.15 11.48
C PRO A 7 -18.87 13.39 10.22
N ALA A 8 -19.85 12.50 10.32
CA ALA A 8 -20.28 11.65 9.20
C ALA A 8 -20.70 12.45 7.96
N GLU A 9 -21.39 13.57 8.14
CA GLU A 9 -21.80 14.45 7.02
C GLU A 9 -20.59 15.21 6.43
N ILE A 10 -19.75 15.76 7.31
CA ILE A 10 -18.60 16.59 6.94
C ILE A 10 -17.54 15.74 6.24
N GLU A 11 -17.13 14.62 6.85
CA GLU A 11 -16.11 13.71 6.34
C GLU A 11 -16.50 13.19 4.96
N THR A 12 -17.72 12.67 4.79
CA THR A 12 -18.20 12.16 3.50
C THR A 12 -18.17 13.23 2.42
N THR A 13 -18.65 14.44 2.73
CA THR A 13 -18.69 15.55 1.77
C THR A 13 -17.29 16.02 1.39
N THR A 14 -16.40 16.17 2.37
CA THR A 14 -15.02 16.60 2.15
C THR A 14 -14.19 15.56 1.38
N GLN A 15 -14.32 14.28 1.72
CA GLN A 15 -13.65 13.19 1.01
C GLN A 15 -14.14 13.10 -0.44
N LYS A 16 -15.45 13.24 -0.68
CA LYS A 16 -16.01 13.32 -2.02
C LYS A 16 -15.45 14.50 -2.79
N PHE A 17 -15.39 15.69 -2.19
CA PHE A 17 -14.80 16.87 -2.82
C PHE A 17 -13.34 16.63 -3.23
N TRP A 18 -12.51 16.05 -2.36
CA TRP A 18 -11.13 15.73 -2.70
C TRP A 18 -11.00 14.70 -3.82
N ALA A 19 -11.89 13.70 -3.86
CA ALA A 19 -11.92 12.73 -4.94
C ALA A 19 -12.34 13.35 -6.28
N ASP A 20 -13.43 14.12 -6.29
CA ASP A 20 -13.98 14.76 -7.48
C ASP A 20 -13.03 15.82 -8.09
N THR A 21 -12.20 16.44 -7.25
CA THR A 21 -11.22 17.46 -7.66
C THR A 21 -9.82 16.90 -7.84
N GLU A 22 -9.62 15.58 -7.67
CA GLU A 22 -8.31 14.93 -7.67
C GLU A 22 -7.29 15.68 -6.77
N ALA A 23 -7.74 16.16 -5.61
CA ALA A 23 -7.04 17.17 -4.82
C ALA A 23 -5.61 16.81 -4.43
N PHE A 24 -5.27 15.51 -4.40
CA PHE A 24 -3.95 14.98 -4.04
C PHE A 24 -3.20 14.32 -5.21
N ALA A 25 -3.78 14.27 -6.42
CA ALA A 25 -3.06 13.80 -7.59
C ALA A 25 -1.89 14.74 -7.90
N VAL A 26 -0.75 14.17 -8.28
CA VAL A 26 0.46 14.94 -8.58
C VAL A 26 1.15 14.44 -9.83
N THR A 27 1.73 15.38 -10.58
CA THR A 27 2.57 15.14 -11.75
C THR A 27 3.97 15.68 -11.50
N GLU A 28 4.91 15.31 -12.35
CA GLU A 28 6.28 15.80 -12.32
C GLU A 28 6.33 17.26 -12.81
N ASP A 29 6.10 18.20 -11.90
CA ASP A 29 6.19 19.64 -12.14
C ASP A 29 7.57 20.19 -11.70
N PRO A 30 8.46 20.55 -12.65
CA PRO A 30 9.79 21.07 -12.33
C PRO A 30 9.79 22.50 -11.79
N SER A 31 8.66 23.22 -11.86
CA SER A 31 8.56 24.59 -11.34
C SER A 31 8.35 24.66 -9.82
N ARG A 32 8.04 23.52 -9.19
CA ARG A 32 7.75 23.40 -7.77
C ARG A 32 8.78 22.53 -7.07
N GLU A 33 9.13 22.89 -5.84
CA GLU A 33 9.99 22.04 -5.01
C GLU A 33 9.26 20.71 -4.72
N LYS A 34 9.86 19.57 -5.10
CA LYS A 34 9.28 18.25 -4.86
C LYS A 34 9.42 17.81 -3.40
N TYR A 35 8.45 17.04 -2.92
CA TYR A 35 8.56 16.29 -1.66
C TYR A 35 7.95 14.90 -1.85
N TYR A 36 8.65 13.86 -1.39
CA TYR A 36 8.11 12.50 -1.41
C TYR A 36 7.99 12.02 0.04
N CYS A 37 6.75 11.89 0.52
CA CYS A 37 6.43 11.31 1.82
C CYS A 37 5.93 9.87 1.62
N LEU A 38 6.67 8.90 2.16
CA LEU A 38 6.36 7.48 2.01
C LEU A 38 6.14 6.84 3.38
N ALA A 39 4.96 6.25 3.57
CA ALA A 39 4.73 5.27 4.62
C ALA A 39 4.94 3.86 4.06
N MET A 40 5.40 2.93 4.89
CA MET A 40 5.43 1.51 4.51
C MET A 40 4.01 1.04 4.16
N PHE A 41 3.81 0.58 2.92
CA PHE A 41 2.53 0.07 2.44
C PHE A 41 2.09 -1.24 3.16
N PRO A 42 0.78 -1.50 3.32
CA PRO A 42 0.28 -2.63 4.11
C PRO A 42 0.31 -3.96 3.35
N TYR A 43 0.40 -5.05 4.12
CA TYR A 43 -0.12 -6.35 3.70
C TYR A 43 -1.66 -6.31 3.65
N PRO A 44 -2.31 -6.84 2.60
CA PRO A 44 -3.78 -6.91 2.50
C PRO A 44 -4.35 -8.04 3.38
N SER A 45 -4.16 -7.92 4.69
CA SER A 45 -4.50 -8.94 5.70
C SER A 45 -5.97 -8.94 6.12
N GLY A 46 -6.80 -8.04 5.55
CA GLY A 46 -8.25 -7.99 5.78
C GLY A 46 -8.74 -6.65 6.31
N LYS A 47 -8.26 -6.21 7.47
CA LYS A 47 -8.69 -4.94 8.09
C LYS A 47 -7.52 -4.13 8.61
N LEU A 48 -7.66 -2.81 8.59
CA LEU A 48 -6.72 -1.93 9.28
C LEU A 48 -6.81 -2.14 10.81
N HIS A 49 -5.65 -2.15 11.48
CA HIS A 49 -5.53 -2.06 12.93
C HIS A 49 -4.91 -0.71 13.32
N MET A 50 -4.90 -0.37 14.61
CA MET A 50 -4.41 0.94 15.08
C MET A 50 -2.95 1.25 14.73
N GLY A 51 -2.10 0.24 14.52
CA GLY A 51 -0.75 0.43 13.98
C GLY A 51 -0.75 1.07 12.58
N HIS A 52 -1.69 0.67 11.71
CA HIS A 52 -1.86 1.26 10.39
C HIS A 52 -2.31 2.71 10.50
N VAL A 53 -3.34 2.97 11.31
CA VAL A 53 -3.85 4.33 11.55
C VAL A 53 -2.72 5.24 12.02
N ARG A 54 -1.95 4.81 13.04
CA ARG A 54 -0.81 5.58 13.53
C ARG A 54 0.21 5.87 12.43
N ASN A 55 0.63 4.86 11.67
CA ASN A 55 1.65 4.99 10.63
C ASN A 55 1.22 5.98 9.54
N TYR A 56 0.00 5.82 9.05
CA TYR A 56 -0.53 6.59 7.92
C TYR A 56 -0.94 8.00 8.30
N THR A 57 -1.49 8.21 9.51
CA THR A 57 -1.76 9.57 10.01
C THR A 57 -0.49 10.39 10.15
N ILE A 58 0.61 9.82 10.62
CA ILE A 58 1.89 10.54 10.74
C ILE A 58 2.38 11.02 9.36
N ALA A 59 2.37 10.13 8.37
CA ALA A 59 2.76 10.47 7.01
C ALA A 59 1.83 11.54 6.40
N ASP A 60 0.52 11.42 6.62
CA ASP A 60 -0.48 12.35 6.10
C ASP A 60 -0.34 13.76 6.66
N VAL A 61 -0.08 13.88 7.97
CA VAL A 61 0.22 15.17 8.62
C VAL A 61 1.44 15.83 7.97
N ILE A 62 2.53 15.06 7.77
CA ILE A 62 3.75 15.58 7.13
C ILE A 62 3.45 15.99 5.69
N SER A 63 2.74 15.18 4.91
CA SER A 63 2.42 15.49 3.52
C SER A 63 1.56 16.73 3.36
N ARG A 64 0.51 16.88 4.17
CA ARG A 64 -0.35 18.06 4.18
C ARG A 64 0.42 19.31 4.59
N TYR A 65 1.27 19.20 5.61
CA TYR A 65 2.16 20.29 6.03
C TYR A 65 3.09 20.73 4.89
N GLN A 66 3.78 19.81 4.23
CA GLN A 66 4.69 20.12 3.12
C GLN A 66 3.94 20.74 1.93
N ARG A 67 2.70 20.30 1.67
CA ARG A 67 1.85 20.88 0.62
C ARG A 67 1.45 22.32 0.94
N MET A 68 1.16 22.61 2.22
CA MET A 68 0.87 23.97 2.70
C MET A 68 2.10 24.89 2.65
N LEU A 69 3.32 24.34 2.65
CA LEU A 69 4.55 25.09 2.35
C LEU A 69 4.76 25.34 0.84
N GLY A 70 3.83 24.93 -0.03
CA GLY A 70 3.87 25.13 -1.48
C GLY A 70 4.50 24.00 -2.28
N LYS A 71 5.06 22.97 -1.63
CA LYS A 71 5.77 21.87 -2.29
C LYS A 71 4.84 20.98 -3.12
N ASN A 72 5.40 20.37 -4.17
CA ASN A 72 4.74 19.33 -4.96
C ASN A 72 4.92 17.98 -4.26
N VAL A 73 3.91 17.54 -3.50
CA VAL A 73 4.02 16.41 -2.57
C VAL A 73 3.44 15.14 -3.18
N LEU A 74 4.28 14.13 -3.37
CA LEU A 74 3.87 12.75 -3.64
C LEU A 74 3.72 11.98 -2.32
N GLN A 75 2.48 11.57 -2.03
CA GLN A 75 2.16 10.57 -1.00
C GLN A 75 1.40 9.42 -1.68
N PRO A 76 2.07 8.31 -2.05
CA PRO A 76 1.43 7.18 -2.70
C PRO A 76 0.98 6.13 -1.68
N MET A 77 0.20 5.17 -2.15
CA MET A 77 -0.14 3.96 -1.41
C MET A 77 -0.14 2.75 -2.36
N GLY A 78 0.00 1.55 -1.81
CA GLY A 78 -0.09 0.30 -2.55
C GLY A 78 -0.31 -0.88 -1.63
N TRP A 79 -0.08 -2.08 -2.13
CA TRP A 79 -0.37 -3.32 -1.42
C TRP A 79 0.80 -4.29 -1.56
N ASP A 80 1.38 -4.67 -0.42
CA ASP A 80 2.37 -5.76 -0.37
C ASP A 80 1.64 -7.10 -0.34
N ALA A 81 1.39 -7.66 -1.52
CA ALA A 81 0.29 -8.60 -1.76
C ALA A 81 0.73 -10.05 -2.01
N PHE A 82 2.01 -10.37 -1.82
CA PHE A 82 2.52 -11.75 -1.83
C PHE A 82 2.86 -12.24 -0.41
N GLY A 83 3.13 -13.54 -0.28
CA GLY A 83 3.69 -14.14 0.93
C GLY A 83 2.72 -14.99 1.76
N LEU A 84 3.28 -15.59 2.82
CA LEU A 84 2.60 -16.54 3.69
C LEU A 84 1.29 -16.03 4.33
N PRO A 85 1.11 -14.73 4.69
CA PRO A 85 -0.15 -14.28 5.25
C PRO A 85 -1.35 -14.48 4.32
N ALA A 86 -1.18 -14.19 3.02
CA ALA A 86 -2.22 -14.37 2.01
C ALA A 86 -2.51 -15.86 1.77
N GLU A 87 -1.45 -16.68 1.70
CA GLU A 87 -1.56 -18.13 1.51
C GLU A 87 -2.27 -18.82 2.69
N ASN A 88 -1.83 -18.54 3.93
CA ASN A 88 -2.41 -19.12 5.13
C ASN A 88 -3.89 -18.72 5.31
N ALA A 89 -4.22 -17.47 5.01
CA ALA A 89 -5.59 -17.00 5.07
C ALA A 89 -6.47 -17.66 4.01
N ALA A 90 -5.95 -17.83 2.79
CA ALA A 90 -6.65 -18.53 1.72
C ALA A 90 -6.97 -19.99 2.08
N ILE A 91 -6.00 -20.71 2.67
CA ILE A 91 -6.18 -22.08 3.18
C ILE A 91 -7.27 -22.11 4.25
N LYS A 92 -7.18 -21.24 5.27
CA LYS A 92 -8.13 -21.18 6.38
C LYS A 92 -9.56 -20.91 5.90
N HIS A 93 -9.72 -20.01 4.92
CA HIS A 93 -11.01 -19.61 4.39
C HIS A 93 -11.46 -20.42 3.16
N LYS A 94 -10.70 -21.47 2.78
CA LYS A 94 -10.98 -22.34 1.63
C LYS A 94 -11.25 -21.57 0.34
N THR A 95 -10.42 -20.55 0.08
CA THR A 95 -10.54 -19.65 -1.08
C THR A 95 -9.21 -19.59 -1.84
N ALA A 96 -9.22 -19.02 -3.04
CA ALA A 96 -8.00 -18.75 -3.79
C ALA A 96 -7.25 -17.55 -3.18
N PRO A 97 -5.91 -17.61 -3.00
CA PRO A 97 -5.13 -16.49 -2.46
C PRO A 97 -5.32 -15.18 -3.21
N ALA A 98 -5.42 -15.24 -4.55
CA ALA A 98 -5.69 -14.06 -5.37
C ALA A 98 -7.03 -13.41 -5.04
N LYS A 99 -8.11 -14.21 -4.97
CA LYS A 99 -9.45 -13.71 -4.64
C LYS A 99 -9.47 -13.04 -3.26
N TRP A 100 -8.93 -13.73 -2.26
CA TRP A 100 -8.82 -13.21 -0.89
C TRP A 100 -8.04 -11.88 -0.83
N THR A 101 -6.92 -11.82 -1.53
CA THR A 101 -6.06 -10.64 -1.59
C THR A 101 -6.79 -9.44 -2.19
N TYR A 102 -7.47 -9.61 -3.32
CA TYR A 102 -8.19 -8.50 -3.96
C TYR A 102 -9.39 -8.02 -3.16
N GLU A 103 -10.16 -8.92 -2.53
CA GLU A 103 -11.27 -8.54 -1.65
C GLU A 103 -10.78 -7.72 -0.45
N ASN A 104 -9.64 -8.10 0.13
CA ASN A 104 -9.03 -7.35 1.24
C ASN A 104 -8.45 -6.01 0.81
N ILE A 105 -7.85 -5.94 -0.39
CA ILE A 105 -7.36 -4.68 -0.97
C ILE A 105 -8.51 -3.67 -1.06
N GLU A 106 -9.64 -4.05 -1.67
CA GLU A 106 -10.79 -3.15 -1.80
C GLU A 106 -11.33 -2.71 -0.44
N TYR A 107 -11.49 -3.66 0.50
CA TYR A 107 -11.98 -3.34 1.83
C TYR A 107 -11.05 -2.37 2.59
N MET A 108 -9.75 -2.63 2.59
CA MET A 108 -8.78 -1.78 3.29
C MET A 108 -8.63 -0.42 2.59
N LYS A 109 -8.77 -0.37 1.27
CA LYS A 109 -8.75 0.86 0.49
C LYS A 109 -9.89 1.78 0.91
N ASP A 110 -11.09 1.24 1.08
CA ASP A 110 -12.24 1.99 1.56
C ASP A 110 -12.00 2.52 2.98
N GLN A 111 -11.41 1.72 3.87
CA GLN A 111 -11.04 2.20 5.21
C GLN A 111 -10.02 3.35 5.15
N LEU A 112 -9.01 3.27 4.28
CA LEU A 112 -8.01 4.33 4.10
C LEU A 112 -8.63 5.62 3.55
N LYS A 113 -9.59 5.51 2.62
CA LYS A 113 -10.35 6.65 2.09
C LYS A 113 -11.25 7.27 3.15
N GLN A 114 -11.93 6.46 3.96
CA GLN A 114 -12.76 6.90 5.09
C GLN A 114 -11.96 7.64 6.17
N LEU A 115 -10.68 7.30 6.35
CA LEU A 115 -9.76 8.03 7.23
C LEU A 115 -9.27 9.35 6.60
N GLY A 116 -9.58 9.63 5.33
CA GLY A 116 -9.28 10.90 4.67
C GLY A 116 -7.79 11.12 4.36
N PHE A 117 -6.99 10.06 4.23
CA PHE A 117 -5.60 10.20 3.84
C PHE A 117 -5.46 10.72 2.40
N GLY A 118 -4.60 11.73 2.22
CA GLY A 118 -4.39 12.44 0.96
C GLY A 118 -3.48 11.69 0.00
N TYR A 119 -3.82 10.44 -0.33
CA TYR A 119 -3.06 9.63 -1.28
C TYR A 119 -3.35 10.01 -2.73
N ASP A 120 -2.31 9.96 -3.56
CA ASP A 120 -2.47 9.92 -5.02
C ASP A 120 -2.85 8.49 -5.45
N TRP A 121 -4.15 8.22 -5.48
CA TRP A 121 -4.69 6.90 -5.86
C TRP A 121 -4.45 6.55 -7.33
N SER A 122 -4.05 7.49 -8.19
CA SER A 122 -3.67 7.18 -9.58
C SER A 122 -2.38 6.36 -9.66
N ARG A 123 -1.58 6.36 -8.59
CA ARG A 123 -0.29 5.67 -8.46
C ARG A 123 -0.37 4.38 -7.64
N GLU A 124 -1.57 3.88 -7.41
CA GLU A 124 -1.79 2.64 -6.66
C GLU A 124 -1.13 1.43 -7.35
N LEU A 125 -0.48 0.60 -6.57
CA LEU A 125 0.14 -0.65 -7.02
C LEU A 125 -0.25 -1.82 -6.11
N ALA A 126 -0.20 -3.03 -6.66
CA ALA A 126 -0.27 -4.27 -5.89
C ALA A 126 0.85 -5.18 -6.37
N THR A 127 1.72 -5.64 -5.46
CA THR A 127 2.93 -6.40 -5.84
C THR A 127 2.61 -7.75 -6.49
N CYS A 128 1.41 -8.29 -6.24
CA CYS A 128 0.94 -9.54 -6.84
C CYS A 128 0.51 -9.43 -8.30
N LYS A 129 0.48 -8.22 -8.88
CA LYS A 129 0.09 -8.01 -10.28
C LYS A 129 1.28 -8.22 -11.24
N PRO A 130 1.09 -8.91 -12.39
CA PRO A 130 2.16 -9.14 -13.37
C PRO A 130 2.81 -7.87 -13.89
N GLU A 131 2.06 -6.78 -14.00
CA GLU A 131 2.55 -5.47 -14.42
C GLU A 131 3.61 -4.91 -13.45
N TYR A 132 3.56 -5.34 -12.19
CA TYR A 132 4.53 -5.00 -11.15
C TYR A 132 5.68 -6.02 -11.10
N TYR A 133 5.40 -7.30 -10.80
CA TYR A 133 6.46 -8.26 -10.50
C TYR A 133 7.33 -8.63 -11.72
N ARG A 134 6.88 -8.34 -12.96
CA ARG A 134 7.73 -8.50 -14.15
C ARG A 134 9.05 -7.73 -14.03
N TRP A 135 9.06 -6.62 -13.30
CA TRP A 135 10.23 -5.77 -13.14
C TRP A 135 11.26 -6.36 -12.16
N GLU A 136 10.81 -6.98 -11.07
CA GLU A 136 11.73 -7.70 -10.17
C GLU A 136 12.27 -8.98 -10.81
N GLN A 137 11.46 -9.71 -11.60
CA GLN A 137 11.93 -10.86 -12.37
C GLN A 137 13.00 -10.45 -13.38
N TRP A 138 12.74 -9.38 -14.14
CA TRP A 138 13.72 -8.81 -15.05
C TRP A 138 14.99 -8.38 -14.30
N PHE A 139 14.85 -7.64 -13.20
CA PHE A 139 15.99 -7.16 -12.41
C PHE A 139 16.82 -8.32 -11.83
N PHE A 140 16.17 -9.36 -11.31
CA PHE A 140 16.81 -10.59 -10.86
C PHE A 140 17.65 -11.23 -11.97
N THR A 141 17.12 -11.34 -13.19
CA THR A 141 17.92 -11.88 -14.33
C THR A 141 19.13 -11.01 -14.66
N ARG A 142 19.02 -9.67 -14.56
CA ARG A 142 20.17 -8.77 -14.75
C ARG A 142 21.24 -9.01 -13.67
N LEU A 143 20.84 -9.22 -12.42
CA LEU A 143 21.77 -9.51 -11.32
C LEU A 143 22.42 -10.89 -11.48
N PHE A 144 21.66 -11.89 -11.94
CA PHE A 144 22.17 -13.22 -12.26
C PHE A 144 23.21 -13.20 -13.38
N GLU A 145 22.93 -12.52 -14.49
CA GLU A 145 23.87 -12.35 -15.61
C GLU A 145 25.17 -11.63 -15.19
N LYS A 146 25.10 -10.74 -14.20
CA LYS A 146 26.27 -10.05 -13.63
C LYS A 146 27.02 -10.85 -12.57
N GLY A 147 26.61 -12.09 -12.28
CA GLY A 147 27.23 -12.93 -11.26
C GLY A 147 26.93 -12.50 -9.81
N LEU A 148 25.95 -11.60 -9.60
CA LEU A 148 25.53 -11.13 -8.28
C LEU A 148 24.47 -12.04 -7.64
N VAL A 149 23.86 -12.91 -8.43
CA VAL A 149 22.99 -14.00 -7.95
C VAL A 149 23.60 -15.31 -8.39
N TYR A 150 23.74 -16.26 -7.47
CA TYR A 150 24.30 -17.57 -7.72
C TYR A 150 23.60 -18.63 -6.85
N LYS A 151 23.69 -19.89 -7.27
CA LYS A 151 23.11 -21.02 -6.54
C LYS A 151 24.16 -21.63 -5.61
N LYS A 152 23.81 -21.79 -4.34
CA LYS A 152 24.62 -22.46 -3.32
C LYS A 152 23.71 -23.22 -2.37
N THR A 153 24.18 -24.34 -1.83
CA THR A 153 23.48 -25.07 -0.76
C THR A 153 23.59 -24.30 0.56
N ALA A 154 22.47 -24.10 1.24
CA ALA A 154 22.38 -23.51 2.58
C ALA A 154 21.45 -24.36 3.45
N ALA A 155 21.67 -24.34 4.76
CA ALA A 155 20.76 -24.95 5.72
C ALA A 155 19.44 -24.17 5.78
N VAL A 156 18.34 -24.87 6.01
CA VAL A 156 17.00 -24.30 6.17
C VAL A 156 16.29 -24.91 7.37
N ASN A 157 15.37 -24.17 7.97
CA ASN A 157 14.50 -24.67 9.03
C ASN A 157 13.35 -25.45 8.39
N TRP A 158 13.43 -26.78 8.38
CA TRP A 158 12.39 -27.63 7.80
C TRP A 158 11.39 -28.08 8.85
N CYS A 159 10.09 -27.83 8.63
CA CYS A 159 9.02 -28.40 9.44
C CYS A 159 8.51 -29.70 8.78
N PRO A 160 8.76 -30.89 9.36
CA PRO A 160 8.31 -32.16 8.79
C PRO A 160 6.80 -32.38 8.95
N ASN A 161 6.12 -31.66 9.85
CA ASN A 161 4.67 -31.74 9.98
C ASN A 161 3.97 -30.95 8.87
N ASP A 162 4.41 -29.70 8.67
CA ASP A 162 3.76 -28.77 7.74
C ASP A 162 4.33 -28.87 6.31
N GLN A 163 5.38 -29.69 6.12
CA GLN A 163 6.06 -29.92 4.85
C GLN A 163 6.50 -28.60 4.17
N THR A 164 7.02 -27.67 4.97
CA THR A 164 7.43 -26.34 4.50
C THR A 164 8.71 -25.85 5.18
N VAL A 165 9.36 -24.88 4.54
CA VAL A 165 10.50 -24.14 5.12
C VAL A 165 9.97 -23.00 5.98
N LEU A 166 10.53 -22.84 7.18
CA LEU A 166 10.22 -21.75 8.11
C LEU A 166 11.27 -20.64 8.00
N ALA A 167 10.82 -19.39 8.12
CA ALA A 167 11.67 -18.19 8.18
C ALA A 167 12.44 -18.11 9.51
#